data_AF-A0A920NR01-F1
#
_entry.id   AF-A0A920NR01-F1
#
_cell.length_a   1.000
_cell.length_b   1.000
_cell.length_c   1.000
_cell.angle_alpha   90.00
_cell.angle_beta   90.00
_cell.angle_gamma   90.00
#
_symmetry.space_group_name_H-M   'P 1'
#
loop_
_entity.id
_entity.type
_entity.pdbx_description
1 polymer ?
#
loop_
_entity_poly.entity_id
_entity_poly.type
_entity_poly.pdbx_seq_one_letter_code
_entity_poly.pdbx_strand_id
1 'polypeptide(L)' 'MYVRSAIENKGYFVESSKLEMLPKNLHRINDENSERAISLLNEIEDHDDIKSIYTNFEPAD' A
#
# COMPACT_ATOMS: atom_id res chain seq x y z
N MET A 1 11.41 -7.48 16.78
CA MET A 1 10.70 -6.24 16.40
C MET A 1 10.81 -5.21 17.52
N TYR A 2 11.95 -4.54 17.67
CA TYR A 2 12.21 -3.62 18.81
C TYR A 2 11.18 -2.49 18.94
N VAL A 3 10.86 -1.83 17.81
CA VAL A 3 9.90 -0.72 17.77
C VAL A 3 8.50 -1.17 18.18
N ARG A 4 8.02 -2.32 17.66
CA ARG A 4 6.73 -2.89 18.02
C ARG A 4 6.63 -3.16 19.53
N SER A 5 7.60 -3.88 20.08
CA SER A 5 7.59 -4.22 21.51
C SER A 5 7.66 -2.97 22.39
N ALA A 6 8.37 -1.91 21.96
CA ALA A 6 8.39 -0.64 22.66
C ALA A 6 7.02 0.08 22.66
N ILE A 7 6.24 -0.06 21.59
CA ILE A 7 4.88 0.50 21.48
C ILE A 7 3.89 -0.30 22.34
N GLU A 8 3.94 -1.63 22.29
CA GLU A 8 3.10 -2.53 23.10
C GLU A 8 3.36 -2.34 24.61
N ASN A 9 4.62 -2.22 25.02
CA ASN A 9 4.98 -1.96 26.42
C ASN A 9 4.49 -0.60 26.95
N LYS A 10 4.13 0.34 26.06
CA LYS A 10 3.51 1.62 26.43
C LYS A 10 1.99 1.53 26.53
N GLY A 11 1.40 0.34 26.36
CA GLY A 11 -0.04 0.09 26.47
C GLY A 11 -0.81 0.28 25.16
N TYR A 12 -0.13 0.48 24.03
CA TYR A 12 -0.79 0.58 22.73
C TYR A 12 -0.95 -0.80 22.09
N PHE A 13 -2.12 -1.08 21.53
CA PHE A 13 -2.34 -2.27 20.73
C PHE A 13 -1.83 -2.04 19.30
N VAL A 14 -0.90 -2.88 18.84
CA VAL A 14 -0.39 -2.84 17.47
C VAL A 14 -1.25 -3.73 16.59
N GLU A 15 -2.12 -3.12 15.79
CA GLU A 15 -3.02 -3.81 14.86
C GLU A 15 -2.25 -4.58 13.78
N SER A 16 -1.21 -3.98 13.19
CA SER A 16 -0.36 -4.63 12.21
C SER A 16 1.07 -4.11 12.24
N SER A 17 2.01 -4.97 11.81
CA SER A 17 3.43 -4.63 11.68
C SER A 17 4.01 -5.51 10.58
N LYS A 18 4.09 -4.98 9.36
CA LYS A 18 4.59 -5.68 8.17
C LYS A 18 5.73 -4.90 7.53
N LEU A 19 6.56 -5.61 6.76
CA LEU A 19 7.53 -4.98 5.88
C LEU A 19 6.83 -4.70 4.55
N GLU A 20 6.74 -3.43 4.18
CA GLU A 20 6.06 -2.97 2.97
C GLU A 20 6.96 -2.00 2.20
N MET A 21 6.79 -1.92 0.89
CA MET A 21 7.49 -0.92 0.07
C MET A 21 6.69 0.38 0.06
N LEU A 22 7.35 1.47 0.47
CA LEU A 22 6.77 2.81 0.42
C LEU A 22 7.39 3.62 -0.72
N PRO A 23 6.56 4.25 -1.58
CA PRO A 23 7.08 5.12 -2.62
C PRO A 23 7.67 6.39 -2.01
N LYS A 24 8.74 6.93 -2.62
CA LYS A 24 9.39 8.17 -2.15
C LYS A 24 8.62 9.43 -2.51
N ASN A 25 7.79 9.36 -3.53
CA ASN A 25 6.96 10.44 -4.04
C ASN A 25 5.64 9.84 -4.54
N LEU A 26 4.59 10.64 -4.60
CA LEU A 26 3.33 10.25 -5.24
C LEU A 26 3.26 10.83 -6.64
N HIS A 27 2.67 10.08 -7.56
CA HIS A 27 2.47 10.47 -8.94
C HIS A 27 0.98 10.62 -9.23
N ARG A 28 0.55 11.86 -9.38
CA ARG A 28 -0.80 12.21 -9.79
C ARG A 28 -0.96 12.01 -11.29
N ILE A 29 -2.03 11.35 -11.67
CA ILE A 29 -2.47 11.20 -13.06
C ILE A 29 -3.87 11.81 -13.20
N ASN A 30 -4.30 12.07 -14.44
CA ASN A 30 -5.64 12.58 -14.71
C ASN A 30 -6.72 11.50 -14.46
N ASP A 31 -7.97 11.93 -14.35
CA ASP A 31 -9.10 11.06 -13.99
C ASP A 31 -9.27 9.87 -14.94
N GLU A 32 -9.13 10.09 -16.26
CA GLU A 32 -9.21 8.99 -17.25
C GLU A 32 -8.14 7.92 -17.02
N ASN A 33 -6.90 8.32 -16.70
CA ASN A 33 -5.83 7.36 -16.45
C ASN A 33 -5.91 6.78 -15.03
N SER A 34 -6.52 7.48 -14.07
CA SER A 34 -6.80 7.01 -12.71
C SER A 34 -7.64 5.73 -12.73
N GLU A 35 -8.77 5.76 -13.45
CA GLU A 35 -9.65 4.59 -13.58
C GLU A 35 -8.95 3.40 -14.26
N ARG A 36 -8.13 3.68 -15.29
CA ARG A 36 -7.34 2.65 -15.98
C ARG A 36 -6.26 2.05 -15.07
N ALA A 37 -5.58 2.88 -14.29
CA ALA A 37 -4.56 2.42 -13.36
C ALA A 37 -5.16 1.55 -12.26
N ILE A 38 -6.31 1.95 -11.70
CA ILE A 38 -7.04 1.15 -10.70
C ILE A 38 -7.48 -0.18 -11.28
N SER A 39 -8.07 -0.19 -12.48
CA SER A 39 -8.47 -1.42 -13.17
C SER A 39 -7.28 -2.36 -13.37
N LEU A 40 -6.13 -1.83 -13.80
CA LEU A 40 -4.91 -2.62 -13.97
C LEU A 40 -4.41 -3.21 -12.65
N LEU A 41 -4.41 -2.44 -11.56
CA LEU A 41 -3.96 -2.91 -10.26
C LEU A 41 -4.82 -4.06 -9.76
N ASN A 42 -6.15 -3.96 -9.92
CA ASN A 42 -7.09 -5.01 -9.53
C ASN A 42 -6.86 -6.32 -10.29
N GLU A 43 -6.71 -6.25 -11.63
CA GLU A 43 -6.46 -7.43 -12.46
C GLU A 43 -5.13 -8.13 -12.10
N ILE A 44 -4.12 -7.37 -11.70
CA ILE A 44 -2.86 -7.94 -11.24
C ILE A 44 -3.04 -8.56 -9.84
N GLU A 45 -3.84 -7.95 -8.96
CA GLU A 45 -4.06 -8.44 -7.59
C GLU A 45 -4.80 -9.77 -7.56
N ASP A 46 -5.75 -9.96 -8.48
CA ASP A 46 -6.56 -11.18 -8.60
C ASP A 46 -5.77 -12.41 -9.07
N HIS A 47 -4.51 -12.25 -9.47
CA HIS A 47 -3.68 -13.35 -9.92
C HIS A 47 -3.06 -14.13 -8.74
N ASP A 48 -3.31 -15.44 -8.65
CA ASP A 48 -2.89 -16.30 -7.52
C ASP A 48 -1.38 -16.24 -7.17
N ASP A 49 -0.52 -16.02 -8.17
CA ASP A 49 0.93 -15.89 -7.98
C ASP A 49 1.39 -14.52 -7.42
N ILE A 50 0.51 -13.51 -7.40
CA ILE A 50 0.82 -12.17 -6.92
C ILE A 50 0.63 -12.10 -5.40
N LYS A 51 1.71 -11.78 -4.69
CA LYS A 51 1.73 -11.73 -3.21
C LYS A 51 1.53 -10.33 -2.64
N SER A 52 1.94 -9.31 -3.39
CA SER A 52 1.88 -7.91 -2.99
C SER A 52 2.06 -7.02 -4.21
N ILE A 53 1.31 -5.92 -4.27
CA ILE A 53 1.45 -4.87 -5.28
C ILE A 53 1.80 -3.57 -4.58
N TYR A 54 2.68 -2.80 -5.21
CA TYR A 54 3.10 -1.49 -4.72
C TYR A 54 3.06 -0.51 -5.87
N THR A 55 2.50 0.66 -5.61
CA THR A 55 2.41 1.74 -6.59
C THR A 55 2.72 3.07 -5.92
N ASN A 56 3.21 4.02 -6.70
CA ASN A 56 3.34 5.41 -6.28
C ASN A 56 2.18 6.27 -6.78
N PHE A 57 1.14 5.65 -7.34
CA PHE A 57 -0.05 6.31 -7.84
C PHE A 57 -0.80 7.06 -6.72
N GLU A 58 -1.19 8.30 -7.03
CA GLU A 58 -2.11 9.10 -6.21
C GLU A 58 -3.51 9.02 -6.85
N PRO A 59 -4.50 8.35 -6.21
CA PRO A 59 -5.87 8.38 -6.69
C PRO A 59 -6.44 9.80 -6.69
N ALA A 60 -7.24 10.13 -7.72
CA ALA A 60 -8.03 11.35 -7.75
C ALA A 60 -9.08 11.32 -6.63
N ASP A 61 -9.37 12.49 -6.03
CA ASP A 61 -10.37 12.67 -4.97
C ASP A 61 -11.81 12.43 -5.48
#